data_AF-A0A4Q8TB00-F1
#
_entry.id   AF-A0A4Q8TB00-F1
#
_cell.length_a   1.000
_cell.length_b   1.000
_cell.length_c   1.000
_cell.angle_alpha   90.00
_cell.angle_beta   90.00
_cell.angle_gamma   90.00
#
_symmetry.space_group_name_H-M   'P 1'
#
loop_
_entity.id
_entity.type
_entity.pdbx_description
1 polymer ?
#
loop_
_entity_poly.entity_id
_entity_poly.type
_entity_poly.pdbx_seq_one_letter_code
_entity_poly.pdbx_strand_id
1 'polypeptide(L)'
;MAETTSLPVPSLDQDSCYITKLLALADRYAFPDKKDFIDLLTMRRKWRVPSQKAWAVVKRHNGEAPFKTLHKQLNMFLANPEPILSAAAKLDITDAATLENLHQGASGWLKLHLCK
;
A
#
# COMPACT_ATOMS: atom_id res chain seq x y z
N MET A 1 -26.70 3.60 -30.05
CA MET A 1 -25.54 3.63 -29.15
C MET A 1 -26.04 3.21 -27.78
N ALA A 2 -25.61 2.06 -27.27
CA ALA A 2 -26.05 1.59 -25.96
C ALA A 2 -25.31 2.38 -24.87
N GLU A 3 -26.04 3.14 -24.07
CA GLU A 3 -25.51 3.73 -22.84
C GLU A 3 -25.10 2.60 -21.90
N THR A 4 -23.82 2.54 -21.57
CA THR A 4 -23.32 1.67 -20.50
C THR A 4 -23.73 2.27 -19.16
N THR A 5 -24.97 2.03 -18.74
CA THR A 5 -25.37 2.26 -17.35
C THR A 5 -24.59 1.30 -16.46
N SER A 6 -23.48 1.77 -15.86
CA SER A 6 -22.78 0.99 -14.84
C SER A 6 -23.73 0.80 -13.67
N LEU A 7 -24.08 -0.45 -13.36
CA LEU A 7 -24.76 -0.77 -12.11
C LEU A 7 -23.93 -0.21 -10.95
N PRO A 8 -24.51 0.50 -9.97
CA PRO A 8 -23.76 1.00 -8.83
C PRO A 8 -23.34 -0.18 -7.96
N VAL A 9 -22.18 -0.76 -8.27
CA VAL A 9 -21.56 -1.78 -7.43
C VAL A 9 -21.07 -1.08 -6.17
N PRO A 10 -21.50 -1.51 -4.97
CA PRO A 10 -20.98 -0.93 -3.73
C PRO A 10 -19.45 -1.02 -3.70
N SER A 11 -18.79 0.11 -3.51
CA SER A 11 -17.33 0.21 -3.40
C SER A 11 -16.93 0.67 -2.01
N LEU A 12 -15.84 0.11 -1.48
CA LEU A 12 -15.20 0.66 -0.29
C LEU A 12 -14.58 2.03 -0.62
N ASP A 13 -14.64 2.93 0.35
CA ASP A 13 -13.92 4.20 0.28
C ASP A 13 -12.39 3.99 0.47
N GLN A 14 -11.62 5.01 0.09
CA GLN A 14 -10.16 4.95 0.14
C GLN A 14 -9.61 4.71 1.56
N ASP A 15 -10.21 5.32 2.58
CA ASP A 15 -9.76 5.16 3.96
C ASP A 15 -10.00 3.70 4.42
N SER A 16 -11.16 3.13 4.10
CA SER A 16 -11.45 1.72 4.35
C SER A 16 -10.45 0.78 3.66
N CYS A 17 -10.05 1.08 2.41
CA CYS A 17 -8.99 0.34 1.73
C CYS A 17 -7.63 0.49 2.42
N TYR A 18 -7.24 1.70 2.84
CA TYR A 18 -5.99 1.92 3.58
C TYR A 18 -5.96 1.18 4.92
N ILE A 19 -7.04 1.26 5.70
CA ILE A 19 -7.13 0.61 7.01
C ILE A 19 -6.91 -0.90 6.85
N THR A 20 -7.67 -1.53 5.96
CA THR A 20 -7.56 -2.99 5.75
C THR A 20 -6.18 -3.41 5.28
N LYS A 21 -5.55 -2.63 4.39
CA LYS A 21 -4.20 -2.94 3.88
C LYS A 21 -3.09 -2.72 4.90
N LEU A 22 -3.17 -1.68 5.71
CA LEU A 22 -2.20 -1.41 6.78
C LEU A 22 -2.27 -2.48 7.88
N LEU A 23 -3.47 -2.90 8.27
CA LEU A 23 -3.65 -3.98 9.24
C LEU A 23 -3.15 -5.32 8.68
N ALA A 24 -3.52 -5.67 7.45
CA ALA A 24 -3.05 -6.88 6.80
C ALA A 24 -1.52 -6.90 6.64
N LEU A 25 -0.90 -5.76 6.32
CA LEU A 25 0.56 -5.64 6.27
C LEU A 25 1.19 -5.99 7.62
N ALA A 26 0.64 -5.50 8.74
CA ALA A 26 1.18 -5.79 10.07
C ALA A 26 1.11 -7.29 10.41
N ASP A 27 0.03 -7.96 10.01
CA ASP A 27 -0.20 -9.38 10.30
C ASP A 27 0.61 -10.29 9.37
N ARG A 28 0.80 -9.88 8.11
CA ARG A 28 1.29 -10.74 7.02
C ARG A 28 2.61 -10.28 6.42
N TYR A 29 3.35 -9.35 7.03
CA TYR A 29 4.59 -8.82 6.43
C TYR A 29 5.63 -9.90 6.07
N ALA A 30 5.63 -11.03 6.78
CA ALA A 30 6.52 -12.16 6.55
C ALA A 30 6.11 -13.02 5.33
N PHE A 31 4.89 -12.88 4.82
CA PHE A 31 4.40 -13.67 3.69
C PHE A 31 5.19 -13.34 2.42
N PRO A 32 5.40 -14.34 1.54
CA PRO A 32 6.28 -14.20 0.39
C PRO A 32 5.69 -13.40 -0.77
N ASP A 33 4.36 -13.22 -0.82
CA ASP A 33 3.65 -12.52 -1.90
C ASP A 33 3.77 -10.99 -1.82
N LYS A 34 4.07 -10.44 -0.63
CA LYS A 34 4.25 -9.00 -0.36
C LYS A 34 3.11 -8.13 -0.88
N LYS A 35 1.93 -8.72 -1.08
CA LYS A 35 0.82 -8.11 -1.81
C LYS A 35 0.32 -6.84 -1.14
N ASP A 36 0.12 -6.87 0.18
CA ASP A 36 -0.38 -5.70 0.91
C ASP A 36 0.60 -4.53 0.89
N PHE A 37 1.91 -4.81 0.86
CA PHE A 37 2.92 -3.77 0.68
C PHE A 37 2.87 -3.16 -0.72
N ILE A 38 2.81 -3.99 -1.78
CA ILE A 38 2.68 -3.54 -3.17
C ILE A 38 1.39 -2.73 -3.39
N ASP A 39 0.28 -3.20 -2.82
CA ASP A 39 -1.01 -2.49 -2.83
C ASP A 39 -0.85 -1.10 -2.20
N LEU A 40 -0.19 -0.98 -1.03
CA LEU A 40 0.03 0.31 -0.36
C LEU A 40 0.93 1.29 -1.14
N LEU A 41 1.94 0.79 -1.87
CA LEU A 41 2.75 1.62 -2.77
C LEU A 41 1.91 2.19 -3.91
N THR A 42 1.10 1.32 -4.53
CA THR A 42 0.21 1.66 -5.65
C THR A 42 -0.90 2.61 -5.22
N MET A 43 -1.56 2.32 -4.10
CA MET A 43 -2.59 3.16 -3.52
C MET A 43 -2.04 4.55 -3.23
N ARG A 44 -0.84 4.67 -2.64
CA ARG A 44 -0.26 5.99 -2.38
C ARG A 44 0.05 6.78 -3.64
N ARG A 45 0.46 6.11 -4.71
CA ARG A 45 0.66 6.77 -6.00
C ARG A 45 -0.65 7.37 -6.52
N LYS A 46 -1.77 6.66 -6.37
CA LYS A 46 -3.08 7.06 -6.92
C LYS A 46 -3.90 7.97 -6.00
N TRP A 47 -3.89 7.70 -4.70
CA TRP A 47 -4.77 8.27 -3.68
C TRP A 47 -4.05 9.15 -2.66
N ARG A 48 -2.72 9.29 -2.76
CA ARG A 48 -1.87 10.03 -1.81
C ARG A 48 -1.80 9.33 -0.44
N VAL A 49 -2.02 10.04 0.66
CA VAL A 49 -1.89 9.46 2.01
C VAL A 49 -3.26 9.17 2.61
N PRO A 50 -3.37 8.17 3.50
CA PRO A 50 -4.57 7.97 4.30
C PRO A 50 -4.91 9.24 5.09
N SER A 51 -6.20 9.45 5.34
CA SER A 51 -6.63 10.52 6.22
C SER A 51 -6.15 10.29 7.67
N GLN A 52 -6.16 11.34 8.49
CA GLN A 52 -5.90 11.20 9.93
C GLN A 52 -6.90 10.27 10.62
N LYS A 53 -8.14 10.18 10.12
CA LYS A 53 -9.14 9.26 10.65
C LYS A 53 -8.76 7.81 10.37
N ALA A 54 -8.30 7.51 9.15
CA ALA A 54 -7.80 6.17 8.82
C ALA A 54 -6.63 5.76 9.72
N TRP A 55 -5.67 6.67 9.93
CA TRP A 55 -4.56 6.42 10.85
C TRP A 55 -4.98 6.19 12.29
N ALA A 56 -5.95 6.97 12.80
CA ALA A 56 -6.48 6.78 14.14
C ALA A 56 -7.16 5.40 14.30
N VAL A 57 -7.87 4.93 13.28
CA VAL A 57 -8.48 3.60 13.27
C VAL A 57 -7.41 2.50 13.26
N VAL A 58 -6.41 2.58 12.39
CA VAL A 58 -5.29 1.62 12.34
C VAL A 58 -4.58 1.54 13.70
N LYS A 59 -4.27 2.70 14.29
CA LYS A 59 -3.64 2.78 15.62
C LYS A 59 -4.51 2.21 16.72
N ARG A 60 -5.83 2.42 16.67
CA ARG A 60 -6.77 1.84 17.63
C ARG A 60 -6.78 0.31 17.59
N HIS A 61 -6.63 -0.30 16.41
CA HIS A 61 -6.68 -1.75 16.26
C HIS A 61 -5.35 -2.44 16.63
N ASN A 62 -4.23 -2.00 16.05
CA ASN A 62 -2.93 -2.71 16.19
C ASN A 62 -1.81 -1.83 16.77
N GLY A 63 -2.15 -0.69 17.37
CA GLY A 63 -1.18 0.24 17.93
C GLY A 63 -0.21 0.76 16.86
N GLU A 64 1.07 0.83 17.22
CA GLU A 64 2.14 1.31 16.33
C GLU A 64 2.66 0.23 15.37
N ALA A 65 2.19 -1.02 15.46
CA ALA A 65 2.75 -2.13 14.68
C ALA A 65 2.63 -1.92 13.16
N PRO A 66 1.46 -1.51 12.60
CA PRO A 66 1.34 -1.22 11.17
C PRO A 66 2.29 -0.12 10.69
N PHE A 67 2.49 0.94 11.48
CA PHE A 67 3.38 2.05 11.16
C PHE A 67 4.84 1.60 11.12
N LYS A 68 5.29 0.90 12.17
CA LYS A 68 6.66 0.37 12.26
C LYS A 68 6.95 -0.63 11.16
N THR A 69 5.99 -1.49 10.84
CA THR A 69 6.12 -2.47 9.76
C THR A 69 6.19 -1.77 8.40
N LEU A 70 5.30 -0.82 8.11
CA LEU A 70 5.35 -0.05 6.87
C LEU A 70 6.68 0.69 6.73
N HIS A 71 7.11 1.43 7.76
CA HIS A 71 8.37 2.15 7.75
C HIS A 71 9.57 1.22 7.54
N LYS A 72 9.59 0.05 8.18
CA LYS A 72 10.64 -0.97 7.99
C LYS A 72 10.65 -1.49 6.55
N GLN A 73 9.50 -1.89 6.02
CA GLN A 73 9.39 -2.42 4.65
C GLN A 73 9.78 -1.38 3.59
N LEU A 74 9.41 -0.11 3.79
CA LEU A 74 9.82 0.99 2.91
C LEU A 74 11.34 1.15 2.86
N ASN A 75 12.00 1.18 4.01
CA ASN A 75 13.46 1.29 4.07
C ASN A 75 14.15 0.05 3.47
N MET A 76 13.64 -1.15 3.75
CA MET A 76 14.16 -2.37 3.16
C MET A 76 14.03 -2.37 1.64
N PHE A 77 12.88 -1.96 1.10
CA PHE A 77 12.64 -1.90 -0.33
C PHE A 77 13.53 -0.87 -1.03
N LEU A 78 13.72 0.32 -0.46
CA LEU A 78 14.62 1.32 -1.04
C LEU A 78 16.10 0.91 -0.97
N ALA A 79 16.49 0.10 0.02
CA ALA A 79 17.85 -0.43 0.13
C ALA A 79 18.09 -1.63 -0.81
N ASN A 80 17.08 -2.49 -0.97
CA ASN A 80 17.12 -3.64 -1.85
C ASN A 80 15.72 -3.93 -2.43
N PRO A 81 15.44 -3.49 -3.67
CA PRO A 81 14.11 -3.62 -4.25
C PRO A 81 13.78 -5.03 -4.74
N GLU A 82 14.79 -5.86 -5.01
CA GLU A 82 14.65 -7.19 -5.65
C GLU A 82 13.57 -8.09 -5.02
N PRO A 83 13.47 -8.25 -3.69
CA PRO A 83 12.44 -9.12 -3.11
C PRO A 83 11.01 -8.66 -3.43
N ILE A 84 10.79 -7.35 -3.52
CA ILE A 84 9.47 -6.78 -3.85
C ILE A 84 9.23 -6.84 -5.36
N LEU A 85 10.24 -6.58 -6.19
CA LEU A 85 10.11 -6.70 -7.65
C LEU A 85 9.86 -8.15 -8.08
N SER A 86 10.53 -9.12 -7.43
CA SER A 86 10.28 -10.55 -7.63
C SER A 86 8.86 -10.95 -7.20
N ALA A 87 8.37 -10.40 -6.09
CA ALA A 87 6.98 -10.62 -5.66
C ALA A 87 5.97 -9.98 -6.63
N ALA A 88 6.25 -8.78 -7.15
CA ALA A 88 5.42 -8.10 -8.14
C ALA A 88 5.34 -8.89 -9.46
N ALA A 89 6.45 -9.46 -9.92
CA ALA A 89 6.47 -10.32 -11.11
C ALA A 89 5.58 -11.57 -10.97
N LYS A 90 5.48 -12.15 -9.75
CA LYS A 90 4.56 -13.27 -9.46
C LYS A 90 3.09 -12.86 -9.46
N LEU A 91 2.80 -11.56 -9.42
CA LEU A 91 1.47 -10.98 -9.55
C LEU A 91 1.22 -10.43 -10.96
N ASP A 92 2.04 -10.84 -11.94
CA ASP A 92 2.02 -10.38 -13.34
C ASP A 92 2.26 -8.86 -13.52
N ILE A 93 2.83 -8.20 -12.52
CA ILE A 93 3.27 -6.79 -12.61
C ILE A 93 4.69 -6.79 -13.17
N THR A 94 4.79 -6.67 -14.49
CA THR A 94 6.07 -6.77 -15.21
C THR A 94 6.43 -5.52 -16.02
N ASP A 95 5.50 -4.58 -16.18
CA ASP A 95 5.73 -3.38 -16.95
C ASP A 95 6.63 -2.39 -16.19
N ALA A 96 7.62 -1.84 -16.90
CA ALA A 96 8.64 -0.98 -16.31
C ALA A 96 8.05 0.27 -15.65
N ALA A 97 6.96 0.82 -16.20
CA ALA A 97 6.32 2.01 -15.65
C ALA A 97 5.69 1.73 -14.29
N THR A 98 5.02 0.59 -14.11
CA THR A 98 4.45 0.19 -12.82
C THR A 98 5.53 -0.14 -11.80
N LEU A 99 6.61 -0.82 -12.19
CA LEU A 99 7.73 -1.10 -11.29
C LEU A 99 8.45 0.17 -10.81
N GLU A 100 8.61 1.15 -11.69
CA GLU A 100 9.10 2.49 -11.33
C GLU A 100 8.11 3.23 -10.41
N ASN A 101 6.81 3.10 -10.64
CA ASN A 101 5.79 3.68 -9.77
C ASN A 101 5.84 3.11 -8.34
N LEU A 102 6.25 1.85 -8.14
CA LEU A 102 6.45 1.28 -6.80
C LEU A 102 7.56 2.02 -6.04
N HIS A 103 8.70 2.28 -6.69
CA HIS A 103 9.80 3.07 -6.11
C HIS A 103 9.36 4.48 -5.74
N GLN A 104 8.66 5.16 -6.65
CA GLN A 104 8.14 6.51 -6.40
C GLN A 104 7.11 6.54 -5.27
N GLY A 105 6.26 5.51 -5.19
CA GLY A 105 5.35 5.30 -4.07
C GLY A 105 6.11 5.21 -2.75
N ALA A 106 7.17 4.41 -2.69
CA ALA A 106 7.94 4.19 -1.48
C ALA A 106 8.67 5.45 -0.99
N SER A 107 9.41 6.13 -1.87
CA SER A 107 10.04 7.41 -1.52
C SER A 107 8.99 8.45 -1.10
N GLY A 108 7.83 8.41 -1.75
CA GLY A 108 6.72 9.29 -1.46
C GLY A 108 6.08 9.05 -0.09
N TRP A 109 6.15 7.84 0.45
CA TRP A 109 5.70 7.55 1.82
C TRP A 109 6.66 8.11 2.87
N LEU A 110 7.98 7.94 2.68
CA LEU A 110 8.98 8.39 3.67
C LEU A 110 9.17 9.92 3.72
N LYS A 111 8.87 10.63 2.63
CA LYS A 111 8.87 12.11 2.61
C LYS A 111 7.78 12.72 3.50
N LEU A 112 6.72 11.96 3.76
CA LEU A 112 5.70 12.31 4.74
C LEU A 112 6.20 11.74 6.07
N HIS A 113 6.35 12.57 7.09
CA HIS A 113 6.66 12.08 8.43
C HIS A 113 5.55 11.10 8.84
N LEU A 114 5.81 9.80 8.70
CA LEU A 114 4.90 8.72 9.06
C LEU A 114 4.66 8.82 10.58
N CYS A 115 3.56 9.46 10.96
CA CYS A 115 3.18 9.82 12.32
C CYS A 115 4.21 10.66 13.11
N LYS A 116 3.92 11.96 13.27
CA LYS A 116 4.19 12.67 14.53
C LYS A 116 2.93 12.61 15.39
#